data_AF-A0A256WG57-F1
#
_entry.id   AF-A0A256WG57-F1
#
_cell.length_a   1.000
_cell.length_b   1.000
_cell.length_c   1.000
_cell.angle_alpha   90.00
_cell.angle_beta   90.00
_cell.angle_gamma   90.00
#
_symmetry.space_group_name_H-M   'P 1'
#
loop_
_entity.id
_entity.type
_entity.pdbx_description
1 polymer ?
#
loop_
_entity_poly.entity_id
_entity_poly.type
_entity_poly.pdbx_seq_one_letter_code
_entity_poly.pdbx_strand_id
1 'polypeptide(L)'
;MKKSLKVIGAVIFLVIAYLVVLQFYPKNASRFPFLAIVFLGDIYLYRSVKSWINERKAFLKNFFRILYWIPLMLLIITITITVLYPSNWWDDGVRTYIFGFIFIAYASKIIPILFLLFADFICGVRWINHKATRAIEKKQDLPIGQKITRSQFLQKAGLVSGGILGSWANQHPLEDAVSKINQLQPDLVFFTGDLVNYKSNEAYRFENTLKKLKSKHGIYATLGNHDYGDYTRWPSKAAKEQNMTDLYKFYERLGWKLLNNENWRRKLGGFWKVPKIWGYRKSPYWN
;
A
#
# COMPACT_ATOMS: atom_id res chain seq x y z
N MET A 1 17.91 -16.42 5.50
CA MET A 1 19.22 -17.04 5.17
C MET A 1 19.58 -17.01 3.68
N LYS A 2 18.79 -17.55 2.75
CA LYS A 2 19.22 -17.62 1.32
C LYS A 2 19.47 -16.26 0.63
N LYS A 3 18.75 -15.19 0.99
CA LYS A 3 18.94 -13.85 0.40
C LYS A 3 20.18 -13.12 0.93
N SER A 4 20.46 -13.23 2.23
CA SER A 4 21.64 -12.60 2.85
C SER A 4 22.94 -13.24 2.35
N LEU A 5 22.94 -14.56 2.12
CA LEU A 5 24.09 -15.28 1.57
C LEU A 5 24.48 -14.78 0.16
N LYS A 6 23.50 -14.47 -0.69
CA LYS A 6 23.74 -13.92 -2.04
C LYS A 6 24.37 -12.53 -2.02
N VAL A 7 23.96 -11.69 -1.07
CA VAL A 7 24.53 -10.33 -0.92
C VAL A 7 25.98 -10.42 -0.44
N ILE A 8 26.25 -11.25 0.57
CA ILE A 8 27.61 -11.46 1.08
C ILE A 8 28.53 -11.99 -0.03
N GLY A 9 28.07 -12.99 -0.79
CA GLY A 9 28.83 -13.52 -1.93
C GLY A 9 29.13 -12.46 -3.00
N ALA A 10 28.17 -11.58 -3.30
CA ALA A 10 28.38 -10.49 -4.26
C ALA A 10 29.40 -9.46 -3.77
N VAL A 11 29.38 -9.11 -2.47
CA VAL A 11 30.37 -8.20 -1.88
C VAL A 11 31.76 -8.83 -1.92
N ILE A 12 31.90 -10.09 -1.51
CA ILE A 12 33.18 -10.82 -1.57
C ILE A 12 33.71 -10.85 -3.01
N PHE A 13 32.85 -11.14 -3.99
CA PHE A 13 33.23 -11.11 -5.39
C PHE A 13 33.76 -9.75 -5.84
N LEU A 14 33.09 -8.64 -5.49
CA LEU A 14 33.55 -7.29 -5.83
C LEU A 14 34.89 -6.95 -5.17
N VAL A 15 35.12 -7.39 -3.93
CA VAL A 15 36.39 -7.18 -3.22
C VAL A 15 37.51 -7.98 -3.89
N ILE A 16 37.29 -9.26 -4.19
CA ILE A 16 38.28 -10.09 -4.90
C ILE A 16 38.59 -9.49 -6.27
N ALA A 17 37.56 -9.10 -7.03
CA ALA A 17 37.74 -8.45 -8.32
C ALA A 17 38.56 -7.15 -8.23
N TYR A 18 38.30 -6.33 -7.20
CA TYR A 18 39.11 -5.14 -6.93
C TYR A 18 40.57 -5.47 -6.62
N LEU A 19 40.83 -6.47 -5.78
CA LEU A 19 42.20 -6.90 -5.44
C LEU A 19 42.96 -7.42 -6.67
N VAL A 20 42.30 -8.18 -7.54
CA VAL A 20 42.87 -8.63 -8.82
C VAL A 20 43.22 -7.43 -9.70
N VAL A 21 42.30 -6.46 -9.86
CA VAL A 21 42.59 -5.24 -10.63
C VAL A 21 43.73 -4.43 -10.01
N LEU A 22 43.80 -4.36 -8.68
CA LEU A 22 44.87 -3.67 -7.97
C LEU A 22 46.24 -4.33 -8.23
N GLN A 23 46.28 -5.66 -8.27
CA GLN A 23 47.50 -6.43 -8.49
C GLN A 23 48.00 -6.34 -9.95
N PHE A 24 47.10 -6.52 -10.92
CA PHE A 24 47.48 -6.59 -12.34
C PHE A 24 47.46 -5.22 -13.06
N TYR A 25 46.62 -4.29 -12.60
CA TYR A 25 46.39 -2.99 -13.23
C TYR A 25 46.34 -1.84 -12.20
N PRO A 26 47.38 -1.65 -11.36
CA PRO A 26 47.36 -0.68 -10.25
C PRO A 26 47.05 0.75 -10.69
N LYS A 27 47.54 1.17 -11.87
CA LYS A 27 47.27 2.51 -12.44
C LYS A 27 45.79 2.77 -12.72
N ASN A 28 45.00 1.72 -12.95
CA ASN A 28 43.57 1.81 -13.27
C ASN A 28 42.68 1.39 -12.09
N ALA A 29 43.24 0.93 -10.97
CA ALA A 29 42.48 0.39 -9.85
C ALA A 29 41.51 1.41 -9.23
N SER A 30 41.87 2.70 -9.24
CA SER A 30 41.00 3.80 -8.78
C SER A 30 39.70 3.94 -9.57
N ARG A 31 39.63 3.42 -10.81
CA ARG A 31 38.43 3.45 -11.66
C ARG A 31 37.43 2.35 -11.32
N PHE A 32 37.88 1.26 -10.69
CA PHE A 32 37.03 0.10 -10.42
C PHE A 32 35.84 0.41 -9.49
N PRO A 33 35.99 1.15 -8.37
CA PRO A 33 34.85 1.52 -7.54
C PRO A 33 33.76 2.28 -8.30
N PHE A 34 34.15 3.20 -9.19
CA PHE A 34 33.21 3.93 -10.04
C PHE A 34 32.44 2.97 -10.96
N LEU A 35 33.12 2.04 -11.63
CA LEU A 35 32.47 1.04 -12.49
C LEU A 35 31.54 0.12 -11.71
N ALA A 36 31.92 -0.27 -10.49
CA ALA A 36 31.06 -1.07 -9.62
C ALA A 36 29.78 -0.31 -9.25
N ILE A 37 29.88 0.98 -8.90
CA ILE A 37 28.72 1.83 -8.61
C ILE A 37 27.81 1.95 -9.82
N VAL A 38 28.38 2.23 -11.01
CA VAL A 38 27.64 2.32 -12.26
C VAL A 38 26.89 1.01 -12.56
N PHE A 39 27.58 -0.13 -12.45
CA PHE A 39 26.99 -1.44 -12.67
C PHE A 39 25.87 -1.78 -11.67
N LEU A 40 26.07 -1.47 -10.40
CA LEU A 40 25.04 -1.65 -9.37
C LEU A 40 23.84 -0.73 -9.61
N GLY A 41 24.07 0.51 -10.05
CA GLY A 41 23.04 1.45 -10.48
C GLY A 41 22.21 0.93 -11.65
N ASP A 42 22.86 0.35 -12.66
CA ASP A 42 22.19 -0.31 -13.79
C ASP A 42 21.37 -1.51 -13.33
N ILE A 43 21.90 -2.39 -12.47
CA ILE A 43 21.11 -3.50 -11.92
C ILE A 43 19.89 -2.98 -11.15
N TYR A 44 20.07 -1.93 -10.36
CA TYR A 44 19.02 -1.33 -9.54
C TYR A 44 17.91 -0.74 -10.40
N LEU A 45 18.25 0.09 -11.38
CA LEU A 45 17.29 0.69 -12.31
C LEU A 45 16.67 -0.37 -13.22
N TYR A 46 17.42 -1.35 -13.72
CA TYR A 46 16.86 -2.42 -14.54
C TYR A 46 15.79 -3.20 -13.80
N ARG A 47 15.97 -3.45 -12.49
CA ARG A 47 14.96 -4.14 -11.67
C ARG A 47 13.63 -3.41 -11.63
N SER A 48 13.61 -2.08 -11.67
CA SER A 48 12.36 -1.31 -11.65
C SER A 48 11.64 -1.31 -13.00
N VAL A 49 12.39 -1.27 -14.11
CA VAL A 49 11.81 -1.26 -15.46
C VAL A 49 11.58 -2.66 -16.06
N LYS A 50 12.19 -3.70 -15.50
CA LYS A 50 12.13 -5.07 -16.03
C LYS A 50 10.71 -5.61 -16.14
N SER A 51 9.82 -5.32 -15.19
CA SER A 51 8.41 -5.74 -15.25
C SER A 51 7.74 -5.16 -16.49
N TRP A 52 7.84 -3.85 -16.67
CA TRP A 52 7.31 -3.12 -17.81
C TRP A 52 7.86 -3.63 -19.15
N ILE A 53 9.18 -3.91 -19.22
CA ILE A 53 9.80 -4.49 -20.43
C ILE A 53 9.24 -5.89 -20.72
N ASN A 54 9.02 -6.71 -19.68
CA ASN A 54 8.56 -8.09 -19.86
C ASN A 54 7.11 -8.21 -20.32
N GLU A 55 6.30 -7.17 -20.11
CA GLU A 55 4.92 -7.07 -20.59
C GLU A 55 4.82 -6.73 -22.08
N ARG A 56 5.94 -6.37 -22.74
CA ARG A 56 5.96 -6.03 -24.17
C ARG A 56 6.01 -7.28 -25.07
N LYS A 57 5.55 -7.13 -26.32
CA LYS A 57 5.69 -8.14 -27.38
C LYS A 57 7.16 -8.54 -27.55
N ALA A 58 7.42 -9.78 -27.99
CA ALA A 58 8.76 -10.38 -28.02
C ALA A 58 9.83 -9.50 -28.69
N PHE A 59 9.51 -8.91 -29.84
CA PHE A 59 10.40 -7.98 -30.55
C PHE A 59 10.77 -6.75 -29.70
N LEU A 60 9.77 -6.01 -29.22
CA LEU A 60 9.97 -4.81 -28.39
C LEU A 60 10.68 -5.12 -27.07
N LYS A 61 10.35 -6.26 -26.45
CA LYS A 61 11.01 -6.75 -25.23
C LYS A 61 12.51 -6.93 -25.45
N ASN A 62 12.92 -7.55 -26.55
CA ASN A 62 14.34 -7.75 -26.88
C ASN A 62 15.01 -6.42 -27.23
N PHE A 63 14.34 -5.58 -28.02
CA PHE A 63 14.83 -4.24 -28.35
C PHE A 63 15.14 -3.41 -27.10
N PHE A 64 14.19 -3.26 -26.17
CA PHE A 64 14.40 -2.48 -24.95
C PHE A 64 15.46 -3.09 -24.02
N ARG A 65 15.59 -4.42 -23.98
CA ARG A 65 16.66 -5.08 -23.22
C ARG A 65 18.04 -4.73 -23.78
N ILE A 66 18.21 -4.84 -25.10
CA ILE A 66 19.47 -4.53 -25.77
C ILE A 66 19.79 -3.04 -25.61
N LEU A 67 18.82 -2.17 -25.90
CA LEU A 67 18.97 -0.72 -25.77
C LEU A 67 19.40 -0.29 -24.37
N TYR A 68 18.86 -0.94 -23.33
CA TYR A 68 19.21 -0.64 -21.94
C TYR A 68 20.67 -0.99 -21.58
N TRP A 69 21.17 -2.13 -22.07
CA TRP A 69 22.49 -2.68 -21.73
C TRP A 69 23.62 -2.23 -22.68
N ILE A 70 23.29 -1.71 -23.88
CA ILE A 70 24.28 -1.19 -24.85
C ILE A 70 25.27 -0.19 -24.21
N PRO A 71 24.84 0.82 -23.42
CA PRO A 71 25.77 1.78 -22.83
C PRO A 71 26.81 1.14 -21.89
N LEU A 72 26.43 0.09 -21.16
CA LEU A 72 27.34 -0.65 -20.29
C LEU A 72 28.33 -1.49 -21.12
N MET A 73 27.85 -2.19 -22.14
CA MET A 73 28.71 -2.95 -23.04
C MET A 73 29.71 -2.03 -23.74
N LEU A 74 29.26 -0.88 -24.24
CA LEU A 74 30.12 0.11 -24.88
C LEU A 74 31.15 0.68 -23.90
N LEU A 75 30.76 0.97 -22.66
CA LEU A 75 31.69 1.42 -21.61
C LEU A 75 32.80 0.38 -21.35
N ILE A 76 32.42 -0.89 -21.19
CA ILE A 76 33.39 -1.99 -20.93
C ILE A 76 34.33 -2.17 -22.12
N ILE A 77 33.79 -2.18 -23.34
CA ILE A 77 34.57 -2.32 -24.58
C ILE A 77 35.55 -1.16 -24.72
N THR A 78 35.08 0.09 -24.58
CA THR A 78 35.94 1.27 -24.67
C THR A 78 37.05 1.23 -23.63
N ILE A 79 36.76 0.89 -22.37
CA ILE A 79 37.78 0.76 -21.34
C ILE A 79 38.80 -0.32 -21.71
N THR A 80 38.34 -1.47 -22.18
CA THR A 80 39.22 -2.58 -22.59
C THR A 80 40.13 -2.18 -23.74
N ILE A 81 39.59 -1.52 -24.78
CA ILE A 81 40.39 -1.04 -25.91
C ILE A 81 41.41 0.00 -25.44
N THR A 82 41.02 0.96 -24.59
CA THR A 82 41.96 1.99 -24.10
C THR A 82 43.11 1.45 -23.25
N VAL A 83 42.98 0.24 -22.70
CA VAL A 83 44.08 -0.46 -22.01
C VAL A 83 45.11 -0.99 -23.01
N LEU A 84 44.68 -1.43 -24.20
CA LEU A 84 45.54 -1.98 -25.25
C LEU A 84 46.05 -0.93 -26.23
N TYR A 85 45.20 0.05 -26.56
CA TYR A 85 45.43 1.08 -27.57
C TYR A 85 44.99 2.45 -26.99
N PRO A 86 45.94 3.25 -26.48
CA PRO A 86 45.66 4.51 -25.79
C PRO A 86 44.74 5.45 -26.58
N SER A 87 43.81 6.10 -25.87
CA SER A 87 42.77 6.96 -26.47
C SER A 87 43.28 8.21 -27.17
N ASN A 88 44.56 8.56 -27.00
CA ASN A 88 45.20 9.68 -27.70
C ASN A 88 45.57 9.32 -29.16
N TRP A 89 45.54 8.04 -29.52
CA TRP A 89 45.79 7.56 -30.89
C TRP A 89 44.50 7.33 -31.67
N TRP A 90 43.36 7.66 -31.07
CA TRP A 90 42.05 7.56 -31.70
C TRP A 90 41.76 8.87 -32.43
N ASP A 91 40.99 8.78 -33.52
CA ASP A 91 40.41 9.97 -34.15
C ASP A 91 39.59 10.78 -33.12
N ASP A 92 39.76 12.10 -33.16
CA ASP A 92 39.16 13.01 -32.18
C ASP A 92 37.62 12.98 -32.24
N GLY A 93 37.06 12.84 -33.44
CA GLY A 93 35.62 12.70 -33.65
C GLY A 93 35.10 11.41 -33.02
N VAL A 94 35.72 10.28 -33.37
CA VAL A 94 35.34 8.95 -32.84
C VAL A 94 35.37 8.94 -31.31
N ARG A 95 36.45 9.45 -30.72
CA ARG A 95 36.61 9.55 -29.27
C ARG A 95 35.48 10.38 -28.65
N THR A 96 35.21 11.56 -29.21
CA THR A 96 34.20 12.49 -28.69
C THR A 96 32.80 11.89 -28.73
N TYR A 97 32.41 11.26 -29.84
CA TYR A 97 31.08 10.66 -29.97
C TYR A 97 30.89 9.45 -29.05
N ILE A 98 31.90 8.58 -28.90
CA ILE A 98 31.81 7.41 -28.01
C ILE A 98 31.67 7.85 -26.55
N PHE A 99 32.57 8.72 -26.06
CA PHE A 99 32.50 9.19 -24.68
C PHE A 99 31.26 10.06 -24.43
N GLY A 100 30.86 10.89 -25.40
CA GLY A 100 29.65 11.71 -25.33
C GLY A 100 28.38 10.86 -25.23
N PHE A 101 28.27 9.81 -26.05
CA PHE A 101 27.14 8.88 -25.98
C PHE A 101 27.07 8.17 -24.62
N ILE A 102 28.20 7.63 -24.13
CA ILE A 102 28.28 7.00 -22.81
C ILE A 102 27.84 7.99 -21.72
N PHE A 103 28.37 9.22 -21.77
CA PHE A 103 28.04 10.26 -20.80
C PHE A 103 26.55 10.59 -20.80
N ILE A 104 25.95 10.87 -21.96
CA ILE A 104 24.52 11.18 -22.10
C ILE A 104 23.67 10.01 -21.62
N ALA A 105 24.02 8.78 -22.00
CA ALA A 105 23.29 7.59 -21.59
C ALA A 105 23.29 7.43 -20.07
N TYR A 106 24.43 7.59 -19.39
CA TYR A 106 24.47 7.51 -17.92
C TYR A 106 23.86 8.73 -17.23
N ALA A 107 24.03 9.94 -17.77
CA ALA A 107 23.37 11.14 -17.26
C ALA A 107 21.84 10.97 -17.24
N SER A 108 21.27 10.39 -18.29
CA SER A 108 19.83 10.10 -18.36
C SER A 108 19.35 9.08 -17.32
N LYS A 109 20.25 8.17 -16.87
CA LYS A 109 19.95 7.15 -15.85
C LYS A 109 20.06 7.68 -14.42
N ILE A 110 20.83 8.74 -14.18
CA ILE A 110 20.99 9.32 -12.84
C ILE A 110 19.64 9.80 -12.29
N ILE A 111 18.87 10.52 -13.11
CA ILE A 111 17.56 11.09 -12.70
C ILE A 111 16.62 10.01 -12.12
N PRO A 112 16.26 8.94 -12.85
CA PRO A 112 15.36 7.92 -12.31
C PRO A 112 15.96 7.16 -11.12
N ILE A 113 17.28 6.94 -11.09
CA ILE A 113 17.93 6.30 -9.93
C ILE A 113 17.74 7.15 -8.67
N LEU A 114 17.92 8.48 -8.76
CA LEU A 114 17.71 9.40 -7.64
C LEU A 114 16.26 9.35 -7.13
N PHE A 115 15.27 9.38 -8.02
CA PHE A 115 13.87 9.24 -7.64
C PHE A 115 13.57 7.91 -6.92
N LEU A 116 14.12 6.81 -7.42
CA LEU A 116 13.96 5.50 -6.81
C LEU A 116 14.61 5.43 -5.42
N LEU A 117 15.82 5.97 -5.26
CA LEU A 117 16.51 6.04 -3.96
C LEU A 117 15.71 6.86 -2.95
N PHE A 118 15.12 7.99 -3.39
CA PHE A 118 14.28 8.81 -2.53
C PHE A 118 12.99 8.09 -2.12
N ALA A 119 12.33 7.41 -3.05
CA ALA A 119 11.14 6.61 -2.76
C ALA A 119 11.44 5.48 -1.75
N ASP A 120 12.55 4.77 -1.95
CA ASP A 120 13.00 3.71 -1.05
C ASP A 120 13.38 4.26 0.34
N PHE A 121 13.98 5.44 0.42
CA PHE A 121 14.26 6.12 1.68
C PHE A 121 12.98 6.41 2.46
N ILE A 122 11.96 7.00 1.82
CA ILE A 122 10.66 7.25 2.44
C ILE A 122 10.03 5.93 2.93
N CYS A 123 10.09 4.88 2.11
CA CYS A 123 9.59 3.56 2.48
C CYS A 123 10.34 2.97 3.69
N GLY A 124 11.66 3.14 3.74
CA GLY A 124 12.50 2.74 4.86
C GLY A 124 12.12 3.44 6.16
N VAL A 125 11.94 4.76 6.14
CA VAL A 125 11.49 5.54 7.31
C VAL A 125 10.12 5.07 7.80
N ARG A 126 9.16 4.87 6.88
CA ARG A 126 7.83 4.33 7.22
C ARG A 126 7.92 2.94 7.86
N TRP A 127 8.78 2.07 7.33
CA TRP A 127 8.99 0.73 7.86
C TRP A 127 9.62 0.75 9.26
N ILE A 128 10.61 1.61 9.51
CA ILE A 128 11.22 1.80 10.83
C ILE A 128 10.18 2.29 11.83
N ASN A 129 9.40 3.32 11.47
CA ASN A 129 8.33 3.86 12.31
C ASN A 129 7.27 2.79 12.63
N HIS A 130 6.90 1.95 11.66
CA HIS A 130 5.97 0.85 11.88
C HIS A 130 6.54 -0.23 12.80
N LYS A 131 7.84 -0.54 12.67
CA LYS A 131 8.52 -1.52 13.53
C LYS A 131 8.67 -1.00 14.95
N ALA A 132 8.98 0.29 15.12
CA ALA A 132 9.09 0.95 16.42
C ALA A 132 7.73 1.01 17.14
N THR A 133 6.66 1.41 16.45
CA THR A 133 5.30 1.41 17.01
C THR A 133 4.86 0.00 17.40
N ARG A 134 5.10 -1.03 16.58
CA ARG A 134 4.82 -2.43 16.96
C ARG A 134 5.64 -2.94 18.15
N ALA A 135 6.89 -2.50 18.30
CA ALA A 135 7.73 -2.89 19.43
C ALA A 135 7.21 -2.28 20.75
N ILE A 136 6.69 -1.06 20.69
CA ILE A 136 6.04 -0.38 21.83
C ILE A 136 4.73 -1.09 22.19
N GLU A 137 3.88 -1.40 21.22
CA GLU A 137 2.63 -2.15 21.44
C GLU A 137 2.87 -3.52 22.08
N LYS A 138 3.90 -4.25 21.65
CA LYS A 138 4.25 -5.57 22.18
C LYS A 138 4.73 -5.54 23.65
N LYS A 139 5.22 -4.40 24.13
CA LYS A 139 5.68 -4.22 25.52
C LYS A 139 4.54 -3.81 26.46
N GLN A 140 3.40 -3.38 25.92
CA GLN A 140 2.22 -2.92 26.65
C GLN A 140 1.08 -3.96 26.67
N ASP A 141 1.33 -5.20 26.20
CA ASP A 141 0.42 -6.32 26.35
C ASP A 141 0.35 -6.73 27.85
N LEU A 142 -0.56 -6.08 28.59
CA LEU A 142 -1.18 -6.63 29.80
C LEU A 142 -1.72 -8.05 29.52
N PRO A 143 -1.94 -8.93 30.52
CA PRO A 143 -2.42 -10.29 30.26
C PRO A 143 -3.83 -10.22 29.67
N ILE A 144 -3.91 -10.26 28.34
CA ILE A 144 -5.15 -10.40 27.60
C ILE A 144 -5.47 -11.89 27.64
N GLY A 145 -6.52 -12.24 28.38
CA GLY A 145 -7.09 -13.59 28.38
C GLY A 145 -7.25 -14.10 26.96
N GLN A 146 -6.92 -15.39 26.77
CA GLN A 146 -6.93 -16.16 25.51
C GLN A 146 -7.05 -15.34 24.22
N LYS A 147 -5.91 -15.17 23.52
CA LYS A 147 -5.87 -14.67 22.15
C LYS A 147 -6.81 -15.52 21.27
N ILE A 148 -7.94 -14.95 20.87
CA ILE A 148 -8.82 -15.57 19.86
C ILE A 148 -8.08 -15.60 18.52
N THR A 149 -8.17 -16.73 17.81
CA THR A 149 -7.60 -16.84 16.47
C THR A 149 -8.44 -16.04 15.46
N ARG A 150 -7.86 -15.67 14.32
CA ARG A 150 -8.61 -14.98 13.24
C ARG A 150 -9.81 -15.80 12.76
N SER A 151 -9.66 -17.12 12.70
CA SER A 151 -10.76 -18.01 12.32
C SER A 151 -11.87 -18.02 13.36
N GLN A 152 -11.53 -18.09 14.66
CA GLN A 152 -12.51 -17.97 15.73
C GLN A 152 -13.16 -16.59 15.77
N PHE A 153 -12.43 -15.51 15.45
CA PHE A 153 -13.01 -14.18 15.32
C PHE A 153 -14.01 -14.12 14.16
N LEU A 154 -13.67 -14.66 12.98
CA LEU A 154 -14.55 -14.69 11.82
C LEU A 154 -15.78 -15.58 12.03
N GLN A 155 -15.64 -16.70 12.76
CA GLN A 155 -16.79 -17.55 13.11
C GLN A 155 -17.73 -16.88 14.11
N LYS A 156 -17.21 -16.00 14.96
CA LYS A 156 -17.95 -15.31 16.02
C LYS A 156 -18.49 -13.93 15.61
N ALA A 157 -18.00 -13.41 14.49
CA ALA A 157 -18.42 -12.12 13.93
C ALA A 157 -19.38 -12.35 12.76
N GLY A 158 -20.63 -11.91 12.91
CA GLY A 158 -21.56 -11.79 11.80
C GLY A 158 -21.23 -10.53 10.99
N LEU A 159 -20.93 -10.67 9.70
CA LEU A 159 -20.76 -9.54 8.80
C LEU A 159 -22.05 -9.34 7.99
N VAL A 160 -22.61 -8.14 8.09
CA VAL A 160 -23.72 -7.69 7.24
C VAL A 160 -23.16 -6.58 6.36
N SER A 161 -22.81 -6.90 5.12
CA SER A 161 -22.44 -5.90 4.13
C SER A 161 -23.72 -5.28 3.57
N GLY A 162 -23.78 -3.94 3.54
CA GLY A 162 -24.91 -3.15 3.06
C GLY A 162 -25.47 -3.65 1.74
N GLY A 163 -26.59 -4.36 1.82
CA GLY A 163 -27.50 -4.48 0.70
C GLY A 163 -28.36 -3.25 0.75
N ILE A 164 -28.06 -2.27 -0.10
CA ILE A 164 -28.84 -1.09 -0.40
C ILE A 164 -30.35 -1.34 -0.17
N LEU A 165 -30.85 -1.02 1.03
CA LEU A 165 -32.21 -1.43 1.44
C LEU A 165 -33.27 -0.63 0.67
N GLY A 166 -32.89 0.54 0.15
CA GLY A 166 -33.71 1.38 -0.71
C GLY A 166 -34.19 0.72 -2.00
N SER A 167 -33.40 -0.20 -2.55
CA SER A 167 -33.72 -0.86 -3.84
C SER A 167 -34.63 -2.09 -3.70
N TRP A 168 -34.99 -2.48 -2.47
CA TRP A 168 -35.75 -3.71 -2.24
C TRP A 168 -37.25 -3.42 -2.23
N ALA A 169 -38.02 -4.10 -3.07
CA ALA A 169 -39.48 -3.97 -3.09
C ALA A 169 -40.17 -4.72 -1.93
N ASN A 170 -39.52 -5.75 -1.38
CA ASN A 170 -40.06 -6.65 -0.37
C ASN A 170 -39.10 -6.78 0.83
N GLN A 171 -39.65 -6.89 2.05
CA GLN A 171 -38.90 -7.06 3.30
C GLN A 171 -38.38 -8.50 3.49
N HIS A 172 -38.97 -9.48 2.81
CA HIS A 172 -38.68 -10.91 2.98
C HIS A 172 -37.19 -11.28 2.95
N PRO A 173 -36.36 -10.80 1.99
CA PRO A 173 -34.96 -11.20 1.96
C PRO A 173 -34.16 -10.63 3.15
N LEU A 174 -34.62 -9.53 3.76
CA LEU A 174 -33.98 -8.95 4.94
C LEU A 174 -34.37 -9.72 6.19
N GLU A 175 -35.64 -10.14 6.28
CA GLU A 175 -36.10 -11.02 7.35
C GLU A 175 -35.37 -12.36 7.34
N ASP A 176 -35.18 -12.96 6.16
CA ASP A 176 -34.39 -14.17 5.99
C ASP A 176 -32.94 -13.99 6.41
N ALA A 177 -32.31 -12.87 6.02
CA ALA A 177 -30.94 -12.54 6.40
C ALA A 177 -30.81 -12.40 7.92
N VAL A 178 -31.70 -11.62 8.56
CA VAL A 178 -31.71 -11.44 10.01
C VAL A 178 -31.96 -12.77 10.73
N SER A 179 -32.86 -13.61 10.22
CA SER A 179 -33.12 -14.95 10.75
C SER A 179 -31.87 -15.83 10.71
N LYS A 180 -31.20 -15.92 9.55
CA LYS A 180 -29.96 -16.69 9.38
C LYS A 180 -28.84 -16.17 10.26
N ILE A 181 -28.66 -14.85 10.38
CA ILE A 181 -27.64 -14.27 11.25
C ILE A 181 -27.93 -14.62 12.72
N ASN A 182 -29.18 -14.50 13.16
CA ASN A 182 -29.57 -14.84 14.52
C ASN A 182 -29.36 -16.33 14.84
N GLN A 183 -29.58 -17.23 13.87
CA GLN A 183 -29.31 -18.67 14.03
C GLN A 183 -27.83 -18.98 14.30
N LEU A 184 -26.91 -18.15 13.79
CA LEU A 184 -25.47 -18.29 14.06
C LEU A 184 -25.08 -17.87 15.48
N GLN A 185 -25.99 -17.28 16.26
CA GLN A 185 -25.75 -16.77 17.61
C GLN A 185 -24.46 -15.94 17.72
N PRO A 186 -24.28 -14.90 16.87
CA PRO A 186 -23.01 -14.20 16.78
C PRO A 186 -22.66 -13.51 18.10
N ASP A 187 -21.38 -13.54 18.46
CA ASP A 187 -20.89 -12.74 19.57
C ASP A 187 -21.00 -11.25 19.20
N LEU A 188 -20.59 -10.87 17.98
CA LEU A 188 -20.64 -9.48 17.47
C LEU A 188 -21.25 -9.44 16.07
N VAL A 189 -21.92 -8.34 15.74
CA VAL A 189 -22.35 -8.07 14.37
C VAL A 189 -21.81 -6.73 13.91
N PHE A 190 -21.29 -6.69 12.69
CA PHE A 190 -20.81 -5.48 12.03
C PHE A 190 -21.63 -5.20 10.76
N PHE A 191 -22.23 -4.01 10.69
CA PHE A 191 -22.90 -3.46 9.53
C PHE A 191 -22.00 -2.44 8.85
N THR A 192 -21.55 -2.70 7.63
CA THR A 192 -20.45 -1.91 7.02
C THR A 192 -20.90 -0.72 6.17
N GLY A 193 -22.10 -0.18 6.42
CA GLY A 193 -22.64 0.99 5.72
C GLY A 193 -23.53 0.66 4.54
N ASP A 194 -23.96 1.70 3.82
CA ASP A 194 -24.90 1.68 2.69
C ASP A 194 -26.27 1.10 3.11
N LEU A 195 -26.84 1.67 4.17
CA LEU A 195 -28.18 1.37 4.64
C LEU A 195 -29.25 1.92 3.69
N VAL A 196 -29.03 3.12 3.15
CA VAL A 196 -29.98 3.82 2.25
C VAL A 196 -29.32 4.16 0.92
N ASN A 197 -30.13 4.43 -0.13
CA ASN A 197 -29.60 4.93 -1.41
C ASN A 197 -29.41 6.45 -1.42
N TYR A 198 -30.45 7.16 -0.97
CA TYR A 198 -30.58 8.60 -1.16
C TYR A 198 -30.93 9.32 0.15
N LYS A 199 -31.89 8.78 0.91
CA LYS A 199 -32.48 9.44 2.09
C LYS A 199 -32.80 8.46 3.21
N SER A 200 -32.74 8.96 4.45
CA SER A 200 -32.93 8.16 5.67
C SER A 200 -34.31 7.52 5.79
N ASN A 201 -35.32 8.13 5.17
CA ASN A 201 -36.70 7.61 5.20
C ASN A 201 -36.87 6.24 4.52
N GLU A 202 -35.99 5.88 3.58
CA GLU A 202 -35.97 4.57 2.93
C GLU A 202 -35.76 3.42 3.92
N ALA A 203 -35.02 3.69 5.01
CA ALA A 203 -34.71 2.70 6.03
C ALA A 203 -35.89 2.43 6.99
N TYR A 204 -36.82 3.38 7.13
CA TYR A 204 -37.83 3.33 8.19
C TYR A 204 -38.77 2.12 8.09
N ARG A 205 -39.10 1.70 6.87
CA ARG A 205 -39.91 0.49 6.64
C ARG A 205 -39.23 -0.77 7.18
N PHE A 206 -37.91 -0.79 7.28
CA PHE A 206 -37.14 -1.94 7.75
C PHE A 206 -36.80 -1.89 9.25
N GLU A 207 -37.21 -0.83 9.97
CA GLU A 207 -36.84 -0.63 11.38
C GLU A 207 -37.18 -1.84 12.25
N ASN A 208 -38.40 -2.39 12.09
CA ASN A 208 -38.87 -3.54 12.86
C ASN A 208 -38.06 -4.80 12.57
N THR A 209 -37.65 -5.01 11.33
CA THR A 209 -36.83 -6.17 10.95
C THR A 209 -35.41 -6.05 11.45
N LEU A 210 -34.79 -4.88 11.30
CA LEU A 210 -33.42 -4.62 11.77
C LEU A 210 -33.31 -4.70 13.29
N LYS A 211 -34.34 -4.30 14.04
CA LYS A 211 -34.44 -4.48 15.50
C LYS A 211 -34.45 -5.95 15.93
N LYS A 212 -34.87 -6.88 15.08
CA LYS A 212 -34.84 -8.33 15.38
C LYS A 212 -33.42 -8.89 15.39
N LEU A 213 -32.42 -8.18 14.86
CA LEU A 213 -31.03 -8.63 14.82
C LEU A 213 -30.45 -8.70 16.24
N LYS A 214 -29.81 -9.82 16.58
CA LYS A 214 -29.28 -10.09 17.92
C LYS A 214 -27.79 -10.42 17.85
N SER A 215 -27.08 -10.02 18.89
CA SER A 215 -25.69 -10.41 19.13
C SER A 215 -25.42 -10.38 20.63
N LYS A 216 -24.45 -11.18 21.09
CA LYS A 216 -24.09 -11.24 22.52
C LYS A 216 -23.45 -9.94 23.02
N HIS A 217 -22.76 -9.23 22.13
CA HIS A 217 -21.84 -8.15 22.48
C HIS A 217 -22.15 -6.83 21.77
N GLY A 218 -23.23 -6.76 21.00
CA GLY A 218 -23.73 -5.55 20.36
C GLY A 218 -23.50 -5.55 18.86
N ILE A 219 -24.28 -4.69 18.20
CA ILE A 219 -24.27 -4.50 16.76
C ILE A 219 -23.61 -3.16 16.49
N TYR A 220 -22.61 -3.15 15.62
CA TYR A 220 -21.79 -1.99 15.30
C TYR A 220 -21.98 -1.64 13.83
N ALA A 221 -22.10 -0.35 13.52
CA ALA A 221 -22.31 0.13 12.18
C ALA A 221 -21.25 1.17 11.77
N THR A 222 -20.95 1.27 10.48
CA THR A 222 -20.28 2.43 9.87
C THR A 222 -21.19 3.02 8.81
N LEU A 223 -20.98 4.28 8.41
CA LEU A 223 -21.64 4.83 7.24
C LEU A 223 -20.94 4.37 5.96
N GLY A 224 -21.73 4.11 4.92
CA GLY A 224 -21.26 3.91 3.55
C GLY A 224 -21.37 5.20 2.73
N ASN A 225 -20.92 5.19 1.49
CA ASN A 225 -20.95 6.39 0.63
C ASN A 225 -22.38 6.83 0.29
N HIS A 226 -23.35 5.92 0.24
CA HIS A 226 -24.74 6.26 -0.06
C HIS A 226 -25.48 6.87 1.15
N ASP A 227 -25.04 6.56 2.36
CA ASP A 227 -25.66 7.04 3.60
C ASP A 227 -25.51 8.56 3.81
N TYR A 228 -24.54 9.21 3.14
CA TYR A 228 -24.29 10.64 3.25
C TYR A 228 -25.32 11.52 2.52
N GLY A 229 -26.20 10.91 1.71
CA GLY A 229 -27.20 11.64 0.93
C GLY A 229 -26.61 12.54 -0.16
N ASP A 230 -25.40 12.25 -0.63
CA ASP A 230 -24.71 13.03 -1.67
C ASP A 230 -25.31 12.81 -3.07
N TYR A 231 -26.06 11.73 -3.26
CA TYR A 231 -26.64 11.33 -4.55
C TYR A 231 -28.07 11.83 -4.78
N THR A 232 -28.56 12.78 -3.99
CA THR A 232 -29.88 13.40 -4.16
C THR A 232 -29.79 14.92 -4.08
N ARG A 233 -30.73 15.60 -4.77
CA ARG A 233 -30.89 17.05 -4.61
C ARG A 233 -31.59 17.36 -3.29
N TRP A 234 -31.08 18.36 -2.60
CA TRP A 234 -31.63 18.88 -1.34
C TRP A 234 -32.18 20.29 -1.55
N PRO A 235 -33.31 20.65 -0.93
CA PRO A 235 -33.84 22.01 -1.01
C PRO A 235 -32.95 23.03 -0.28
N SER A 236 -32.14 22.58 0.69
CA SER A 236 -31.17 23.40 1.40
C SER A 236 -30.09 22.53 2.07
N LYS A 237 -28.98 23.15 2.48
CA LYS A 237 -27.96 22.49 3.31
C LYS A 237 -28.53 21.98 4.64
N ALA A 238 -29.41 22.77 5.26
CA ALA A 238 -30.10 22.40 6.50
C ALA A 238 -30.97 21.13 6.33
N ALA A 239 -31.63 20.96 5.18
CA ALA A 239 -32.41 19.75 4.90
C ALA A 239 -31.53 18.48 4.82
N LYS A 240 -30.33 18.60 4.26
CA LYS A 240 -29.34 17.52 4.23
C LYS A 240 -28.82 17.18 5.63
N GLU A 241 -28.49 18.21 6.43
CA GLU A 241 -28.03 18.04 7.81
C GLU A 241 -29.11 17.40 8.69
N GLN A 242 -30.38 17.76 8.47
CA GLN A 242 -31.51 17.10 9.13
C GLN A 242 -31.60 15.62 8.73
N ASN A 243 -31.47 15.28 7.45
CA ASN A 243 -31.46 13.88 7.00
C ASN A 243 -30.34 13.06 7.66
N MET A 244 -29.14 13.63 7.82
CA MET A 244 -28.04 12.97 8.53
C MET A 244 -28.36 12.76 10.00
N THR A 245 -28.94 13.78 10.65
CA THR A 245 -29.40 13.69 12.04
C THR A 245 -30.45 12.59 12.21
N ASP A 246 -31.37 12.48 11.26
CA ASP A 246 -32.41 11.45 11.25
C ASP A 246 -31.82 10.05 11.07
N LEU A 247 -30.77 9.91 10.25
CA LEU A 247 -30.05 8.64 10.09
C LEU A 247 -29.34 8.22 11.38
N TYR A 248 -28.68 9.16 12.07
CA TYR A 248 -28.05 8.89 13.36
C TYR A 248 -29.07 8.43 14.40
N LYS A 249 -30.18 9.16 14.50
CA LYS A 249 -31.30 8.77 15.37
C LYS A 249 -31.89 7.42 14.97
N PHE A 250 -31.90 7.06 13.69
CA PHE A 250 -32.34 5.75 13.24
C PHE A 250 -31.45 4.64 13.79
N TYR A 251 -30.13 4.76 13.67
CA TYR A 251 -29.19 3.80 14.28
C TYR A 251 -29.37 3.69 15.81
N GLU A 252 -29.57 4.81 16.50
CA GLU A 252 -29.88 4.83 17.93
C GLU A 252 -31.18 4.09 18.26
N ARG A 253 -32.26 4.30 17.47
CA ARG A 253 -33.53 3.58 17.63
C ARG A 253 -33.39 2.07 17.42
N LEU A 254 -32.49 1.64 16.55
CA LEU A 254 -32.17 0.22 16.37
C LEU A 254 -31.38 -0.37 17.56
N GLY A 255 -30.83 0.46 18.44
CA GLY A 255 -29.87 0.04 19.47
C GLY A 255 -28.51 -0.32 18.88
N TRP A 256 -28.22 0.12 17.65
CA TRP A 256 -26.96 -0.15 16.96
C TRP A 256 -25.97 0.96 17.27
N LYS A 257 -24.69 0.59 17.33
CA LYS A 257 -23.62 1.53 17.64
C LYS A 257 -22.92 2.01 16.40
N LEU A 258 -23.21 3.23 15.98
CA LEU A 258 -22.55 3.86 14.84
C LEU A 258 -21.12 4.32 15.21
N LEU A 259 -20.13 3.84 14.48
CA LEU A 259 -18.72 4.16 14.61
C LEU A 259 -18.35 5.31 13.67
N ASN A 260 -18.59 6.55 14.11
CA ASN A 260 -18.33 7.76 13.32
C ASN A 260 -16.93 8.33 13.63
N ASN A 261 -15.90 7.84 12.94
CA ASN A 261 -14.48 8.18 13.21
C ASN A 261 -14.06 7.93 14.67
N GLU A 262 -14.71 6.96 15.32
CA GLU A 262 -14.39 6.52 16.68
C GLU A 262 -13.74 5.14 16.65
N ASN A 263 -12.72 4.95 17.49
CA ASN A 263 -12.11 3.65 17.73
C ASN A 263 -12.58 3.11 19.08
N TRP A 264 -13.20 1.93 19.07
CA TRP A 264 -13.63 1.25 20.29
C TRP A 264 -12.76 0.02 20.55
N ARG A 265 -12.07 -0.01 21.70
CA ARG A 265 -11.40 -1.22 22.20
C ARG A 265 -12.28 -1.85 23.28
N ARG A 266 -12.66 -3.11 23.09
CA ARG A 266 -13.40 -3.88 24.10
C ARG A 266 -12.47 -4.88 24.78
N LYS A 267 -12.44 -4.86 26.11
CA LYS A 267 -12.05 -6.01 26.93
C LYS A 267 -13.35 -6.79 27.19
N LEU A 268 -13.37 -8.11 27.05
CA LEU A 268 -14.54 -8.91 27.45
C LEU A 268 -14.77 -8.69 28.96
N GLY A 269 -15.64 -7.74 29.33
CA GLY A 269 -15.88 -7.29 30.71
C GLY A 269 -16.11 -5.77 30.91
N GLY A 270 -15.93 -4.92 29.90
CA GLY A 270 -16.23 -3.47 30.03
C GLY A 270 -15.69 -2.62 28.88
N PHE A 271 -16.23 -1.40 28.74
CA PHE A 271 -15.87 -0.45 27.67
C PHE A 271 -15.01 0.71 28.17
N TRP A 272 -14.00 1.10 27.39
CA TRP A 272 -13.28 2.38 27.55
C TRP A 272 -13.31 3.13 26.22
N LYS A 273 -13.65 4.44 26.27
CA LYS A 273 -13.50 5.34 25.12
C LYS A 273 -12.02 5.61 24.93
N VAL A 274 -11.45 5.18 23.81
CA VAL A 274 -10.05 5.46 23.49
C VAL A 274 -9.98 6.89 22.93
N PRO A 275 -9.14 7.79 23.46
CA PRO A 275 -8.96 9.12 22.90
C PRO A 275 -8.52 9.05 21.43
N LYS A 276 -8.77 10.10 20.65
CA LYS A 276 -8.32 10.23 19.24
C LYS A 276 -6.80 10.02 19.14
N ILE A 277 -6.36 8.87 18.61
CA ILE A 277 -4.92 8.57 18.42
C ILE A 277 -4.41 9.01 17.04
N TRP A 278 -5.26 9.53 16.14
CA TRP A 278 -4.82 9.98 14.81
C TRP A 278 -5.41 11.33 14.41
N GLY A 279 -4.53 12.33 14.30
CA GLY A 279 -4.82 13.61 13.66
C GLY A 279 -4.84 13.44 12.14
N TYR A 280 -6.01 13.14 11.58
CA TYR A 280 -6.26 13.41 10.17
C TYR A 280 -6.52 14.91 10.03
N ARG A 281 -5.65 15.61 9.28
CA ARG A 281 -5.92 16.97 8.80
C ARG A 281 -7.26 16.95 8.04
N LYS A 282 -8.15 17.90 8.35
CA LYS A 282 -9.27 18.23 7.46
C LYS A 282 -8.73 18.44 6.05
N SER A 283 -9.28 17.71 5.08
CA SER A 283 -9.09 18.00 3.67
C SER A 283 -9.61 19.43 3.41
N PRO A 284 -8.82 20.32 2.77
CA PRO A 284 -9.21 21.72 2.54
C PRO A 284 -10.30 21.90 1.48
N TYR A 285 -10.82 20.80 0.90
CA TYR A 285 -11.87 20.84 -0.14
C TYR A 285 -13.30 20.96 0.40
N TRP A 286 -13.47 21.29 1.68
CA TRP A 286 -14.80 21.41 2.29
C TRP A 286 -14.87 22.64 3.20
N ASN A 287 -15.33 23.76 2.63
CA ASN A 287 -16.03 24.84 3.32
C ASN A 287 -17.44 24.94 2.74
#